data_AF-A0A9C5ZFL9-F1
#
_entry.id   AF-A0A9C5ZFL9-F1
#
_cell.length_a   1.000
_cell.length_b   1.000
_cell.length_c   1.000
_cell.angle_alpha   90.00
_cell.angle_beta   90.00
_cell.angle_gamma   90.00
#
_symmetry.space_group_name_H-M   'P 1'
#
loop_
_entity.id
_entity.type
_entity.pdbx_description
1 polymer ?
#
loop_
_entity_poly.entity_id
_entity_poly.type
_entity_poly.pdbx_seq_one_letter_code
_entity_poly.pdbx_strand_id
1 'polypeptide(L)'
;MCVTFVPLYSYFLDRLHLAIEDQISHGIVLWYDSIIETGQLLWQNELNAKNVRFLKSSHGMLINYSWTDKSLEVTRTLCERERAACQTIFFGIDIFGRGQIAKFHSKQTLARIAKQCFSVGIFAPAWTYETLQQYGYDIKHITGRNDVNEAFLQRNEKFWWSLWEHLATYPYHYLPFYTDFCLGSGRQVYVRGKIEILNETPFFNLSRQSLQPSVPLHELATRCYEDAFNGGSCLRIEQHDRTFRLFATDFKLQYNGLVCAYAYKLQERDGEFDCILRFCTDNNAHDCYLFLGDYYDTFSLYKGRCYVSPFKAKENEELLKDSVACPEIPISLSCDDLASANSNGWRVRYYVVAFDGPVHIKDAGVLYRKSTDAKDTAYLGAFYLNEFDVNAYNFSTASNFAYIPIYGKDLLN
;
A
#
# COMPACT_ATOMS: atom_id res chain seq x y z
N MET A 1 2.35 -44.86 23.97
CA MET A 1 3.56 -44.03 24.25
C MET A 1 3.27 -42.59 23.85
N CYS A 2 2.74 -41.74 24.74
CA CYS A 2 2.54 -40.31 24.43
C CYS A 2 2.34 -39.47 25.71
N VAL A 3 3.14 -39.70 26.76
CA VAL A 3 2.93 -39.06 28.09
C VAL A 3 4.12 -38.21 28.55
N THR A 4 5.22 -38.12 27.80
CA THR A 4 6.48 -37.57 28.34
C THR A 4 6.96 -36.22 27.77
N PHE A 5 6.25 -35.58 26.84
CA PHE A 5 6.79 -34.38 26.17
C PHE A 5 6.10 -33.05 26.53
N VAL A 6 4.95 -33.00 27.22
CA VAL A 6 4.29 -31.71 27.51
C VAL A 6 5.14 -30.76 28.35
N PRO A 7 5.75 -31.20 29.48
CA PRO A 7 6.59 -30.31 30.25
C PRO A 7 7.75 -29.77 29.41
N LEU A 8 8.25 -30.56 28.46
CA LEU A 8 9.30 -30.17 27.52
C LEU A 8 8.80 -29.17 26.47
N TYR A 9 7.58 -29.31 25.94
CA TYR A 9 7.01 -28.34 24.99
C TYR A 9 6.72 -26.99 25.65
N SER A 10 6.09 -26.99 26.83
CA SER A 10 5.86 -25.75 27.57
C SER A 10 7.18 -25.09 27.95
N TYR A 11 8.14 -25.87 28.46
CA TYR A 11 9.47 -25.35 28.78
C TYR A 11 10.19 -24.79 27.55
N PHE A 12 10.19 -25.52 26.43
CA PHE A 12 10.78 -25.04 25.18
C PHE A 12 10.14 -23.74 24.73
N LEU A 13 8.81 -23.66 24.76
CA LEU A 13 8.07 -22.48 24.34
C LEU A 13 8.37 -21.27 25.25
N ASP A 14 8.40 -21.47 26.57
CA ASP A 14 8.81 -20.45 27.54
C ASP A 14 10.24 -19.95 27.26
N ARG A 15 11.19 -20.88 27.04
CA ARG A 15 12.58 -20.53 26.76
C ARG A 15 12.74 -19.81 25.41
N LEU A 16 11.98 -20.22 24.40
CA LEU A 16 11.97 -19.57 23.09
C LEU A 16 11.40 -18.17 23.19
N HIS A 17 10.26 -17.99 23.86
CA HIS A 17 9.65 -16.69 24.10
C HIS A 17 10.67 -15.74 24.76
N LEU A 18 11.25 -16.13 25.90
CA LEU A 18 12.22 -15.31 26.62
C LEU A 18 13.48 -14.99 25.79
N ALA A 19 14.00 -15.96 25.03
CA ALA A 19 15.16 -15.74 24.18
C ALA A 19 14.86 -14.79 23.00
N ILE A 20 13.65 -14.87 22.42
CA ILE A 20 13.23 -13.97 21.35
C ILE A 20 13.07 -12.54 21.88
N GLU A 21 12.47 -12.35 23.06
CA GLU A 21 12.37 -11.03 23.69
C GLU A 21 13.74 -10.41 23.97
N ASP A 22 14.71 -11.23 24.41
CA ASP A 22 16.07 -10.78 24.73
C ASP A 22 16.92 -10.47 23.49
N GLN A 23 16.81 -11.30 22.44
CA GLN A 23 17.78 -11.29 21.33
C GLN A 23 17.26 -10.69 20.04
N ILE A 24 15.94 -10.61 19.84
CA ILE A 24 15.34 -10.16 18.59
C ILE A 24 14.39 -8.99 18.88
N SER A 25 14.85 -7.78 18.60
CA SER A 25 14.01 -6.59 18.69
C SER A 25 12.72 -6.78 17.87
N HIS A 26 11.57 -6.59 18.52
CA HIS A 26 10.23 -6.81 17.94
C HIS A 26 9.93 -8.26 17.50
N GLY A 27 10.75 -9.24 17.88
CA GLY A 27 10.48 -10.65 17.63
C GLY A 27 9.24 -11.12 18.38
N ILE A 28 8.43 -11.96 17.74
CA ILE A 28 7.20 -12.51 18.34
C ILE A 28 7.14 -14.02 18.17
N VAL A 29 6.52 -14.68 19.14
CA VAL A 29 6.26 -16.12 19.13
C VAL A 29 4.76 -16.32 19.16
N LEU A 30 4.22 -16.96 18.13
CA LEU A 30 2.80 -17.32 18.06
C LEU A 30 2.64 -18.84 18.19
N TRP A 31 1.67 -19.25 19.01
CA TRP A 31 1.33 -20.66 19.17
C TRP A 31 0.09 -21.04 18.35
N TYR A 32 0.10 -22.20 17.71
CA TYR A 32 -1.07 -22.71 16.99
C TYR A 32 -1.88 -23.65 17.89
N ASP A 33 -3.18 -23.40 18.04
CA ASP A 33 -4.12 -24.26 18.77
C ASP A 33 -4.11 -25.67 18.16
N SER A 34 -3.34 -26.59 18.76
CA SER A 34 -3.10 -27.93 18.22
C SER A 34 -2.93 -28.95 19.33
N ILE A 35 -1.82 -28.94 20.05
CA ILE A 35 -1.63 -29.81 21.21
C ILE A 35 -2.21 -29.14 22.46
N ILE A 36 -2.82 -29.95 23.32
CA ILE A 36 -3.34 -29.50 24.62
C ILE A 36 -2.35 -29.81 25.75
N GLU A 37 -2.67 -29.37 26.98
CA GLU A 37 -1.85 -29.58 28.18
C GLU A 37 -1.58 -31.05 28.53
N THR A 38 -2.28 -32.00 27.92
CA THR A 38 -2.00 -33.44 28.08
C THR A 38 -1.05 -33.97 27.00
N GLY A 39 -0.68 -33.14 26.01
CA GLY A 39 0.20 -33.48 24.90
C GLY A 39 -0.49 -34.13 23.72
N GLN A 40 -1.81 -34.32 23.82
CA GLN A 40 -2.63 -34.83 22.74
C GLN A 40 -2.81 -33.77 21.66
N LEU A 41 -2.70 -34.18 20.40
CA LEU A 41 -3.10 -33.37 19.25
C LEU A 41 -4.63 -33.28 19.22
N LEU A 42 -5.18 -32.16 19.66
CA LEU A 42 -6.61 -31.89 19.74
C LEU A 42 -6.89 -30.38 19.63
N TRP A 43 -7.28 -29.94 18.43
CA TRP A 43 -7.70 -28.55 18.20
C TRP A 43 -8.93 -28.19 19.03
N GLN A 44 -8.85 -27.11 19.80
CA GLN A 44 -9.97 -26.67 20.63
C GLN A 44 -10.93 -25.74 19.88
N ASN A 45 -10.43 -25.03 18.87
CA ASN A 45 -11.13 -23.97 18.12
C ASN A 45 -11.56 -22.78 19.01
N GLU A 46 -10.92 -22.64 20.17
CA GLU A 46 -11.12 -21.57 21.15
C GLU A 46 -9.95 -21.56 22.14
N LEU A 47 -9.78 -20.47 22.86
CA LEU A 47 -8.95 -20.46 24.07
C LEU A 47 -9.78 -21.07 25.21
N ASN A 48 -9.26 -22.10 25.87
CA ASN A 48 -9.89 -22.69 27.04
C ASN A 48 -8.84 -23.25 28.02
N ALA A 49 -9.29 -23.88 29.11
CA ALA A 49 -8.40 -24.40 30.15
C ALA A 49 -7.34 -25.40 29.63
N LYS A 50 -7.62 -26.10 28.52
CA LYS A 50 -6.74 -27.14 27.97
C LYS A 50 -5.57 -26.58 27.16
N ASN A 51 -5.64 -25.34 26.67
CA ASN A 51 -4.60 -24.72 25.83
C ASN A 51 -4.11 -23.36 26.34
N VAL A 52 -4.76 -22.76 27.34
CA VAL A 52 -4.38 -21.45 27.90
C VAL A 52 -2.93 -21.37 28.38
N ARG A 53 -2.35 -22.50 28.81
CA ARG A 53 -0.95 -22.56 29.22
C ARG A 53 0.00 -22.12 28.09
N PHE A 54 -0.29 -22.48 26.84
CA PHE A 54 0.58 -22.12 25.71
C PHE A 54 0.46 -20.64 25.33
N LEU A 55 -0.70 -20.02 25.54
CA LEU A 55 -0.84 -18.57 25.43
C LEU A 55 0.04 -17.84 26.45
N LYS A 56 0.10 -18.33 27.69
CA LYS A 56 0.95 -17.75 28.74
C LYS A 56 2.45 -17.82 28.45
N SER A 57 2.84 -18.75 27.58
CA SER A 57 4.20 -19.00 27.14
C SER A 57 4.52 -18.38 25.77
N SER A 58 3.65 -17.54 25.23
CA SER A 58 3.83 -16.96 23.89
C SER A 58 3.29 -15.52 23.82
N HIS A 59 3.59 -14.83 22.72
CA HIS A 59 3.09 -13.47 22.47
C HIS A 59 1.64 -13.48 21.96
N GLY A 60 1.16 -14.61 21.46
CA GLY A 60 -0.19 -14.75 20.95
C GLY A 60 -0.49 -16.16 20.45
N MET A 61 -1.77 -16.41 20.14
CA MET A 61 -2.25 -17.73 19.75
C MET A 61 -3.14 -17.67 18.51
N LEU A 62 -2.85 -18.52 17.53
CA LEU A 62 -3.67 -18.77 16.35
C LEU A 62 -4.66 -19.91 16.64
N ILE A 63 -5.94 -19.57 16.72
CA ILE A 63 -7.05 -20.50 16.93
C ILE A 63 -7.39 -21.22 15.63
N ASN A 64 -7.61 -22.54 15.72
CA ASN A 64 -7.97 -23.39 14.58
C ASN A 64 -9.34 -23.02 13.99
N TYR A 65 -9.57 -23.42 12.73
CA TYR A 65 -10.64 -22.90 11.86
C TYR A 65 -12.06 -23.36 12.22
N SER A 66 -12.28 -24.39 13.02
CA SER A 66 -13.65 -24.92 13.26
C SER A 66 -14.37 -24.24 14.43
N TRP A 67 -14.22 -22.92 14.57
CA TRP A 67 -14.78 -22.13 15.67
C TRP A 67 -16.21 -21.64 15.39
N THR A 68 -16.93 -21.30 16.47
CA THR A 68 -18.32 -20.79 16.43
C THR A 68 -18.44 -19.44 17.15
N ASP A 69 -19.62 -18.80 17.11
CA ASP A 69 -19.82 -17.57 17.91
C ASP A 69 -19.68 -17.84 19.41
N LYS A 70 -20.09 -19.01 19.88
CA LYS A 70 -19.85 -19.46 21.26
C LYS A 70 -18.35 -19.57 21.58
N SER A 71 -17.55 -20.03 20.63
CA SER A 71 -16.08 -20.11 20.79
C SER A 71 -15.46 -18.72 20.98
N LEU A 72 -15.97 -17.69 20.28
CA LEU A 72 -15.56 -16.30 20.48
C LEU A 72 -15.93 -15.80 21.89
N GLU A 73 -17.15 -16.08 22.36
CA GLU A 73 -17.63 -15.70 23.69
C GLU A 73 -16.83 -16.35 24.82
N VAL A 74 -16.58 -17.67 24.72
CA VAL A 74 -15.77 -18.42 25.69
C VAL A 74 -14.35 -17.88 25.73
N THR A 75 -13.75 -17.63 24.55
CA THR A 75 -12.40 -17.08 24.44
C THR A 75 -12.31 -15.69 25.06
N ARG A 76 -13.30 -14.82 24.84
CA ARG A 76 -13.34 -13.46 25.42
C ARG A 76 -13.40 -13.52 26.94
N THR A 77 -14.32 -14.31 27.47
CA THR A 77 -14.48 -14.51 28.92
C THR A 77 -13.17 -14.99 29.55
N LEU A 78 -12.47 -15.88 28.86
CA LEU A 78 -11.18 -16.36 29.33
C LEU A 78 -10.08 -15.31 29.23
N CYS A 79 -10.01 -14.53 28.15
CA CYS A 79 -9.07 -13.42 28.04
C CYS A 79 -9.24 -12.42 29.19
N GLU A 80 -10.48 -12.07 29.54
CA GLU A 80 -10.79 -11.20 30.67
C GLU A 80 -10.30 -11.80 32.00
N ARG A 81 -10.55 -13.09 32.22
CA ARG A 81 -10.11 -13.80 33.44
C ARG A 81 -8.58 -13.86 33.56
N GLU A 82 -7.89 -14.13 32.46
CA GLU A 82 -6.43 -14.23 32.41
C GLU A 82 -5.74 -12.86 32.23
N ARG A 83 -6.52 -11.77 32.09
CA ARG A 83 -6.03 -10.42 31.75
C ARG A 83 -5.18 -10.39 30.48
N ALA A 84 -5.48 -11.27 29.53
CA ALA A 84 -4.86 -11.28 28.21
C ALA A 84 -5.57 -10.29 27.28
N ALA A 85 -4.82 -9.57 26.46
CA ALA A 85 -5.39 -8.70 25.45
C ALA A 85 -6.01 -9.56 24.33
N CYS A 86 -7.29 -9.36 24.00
CA CYS A 86 -7.96 -10.12 22.94
C CYS A 86 -7.22 -10.04 21.58
N GLN A 87 -6.47 -8.97 21.33
CA GLN A 87 -5.68 -8.78 20.12
C GLN A 87 -4.50 -9.76 19.99
N THR A 88 -4.10 -10.45 21.07
CA THR A 88 -3.10 -11.53 21.00
C THR A 88 -3.71 -12.86 20.54
N ILE A 89 -5.04 -12.93 20.36
CA ILE A 89 -5.73 -14.11 19.87
C ILE A 89 -6.15 -13.89 18.42
N PHE A 90 -5.65 -14.75 17.55
CA PHE A 90 -5.89 -14.73 16.11
C PHE A 90 -6.88 -15.83 15.77
N PHE A 91 -8.13 -15.51 15.44
CA PHE A 91 -9.07 -16.52 14.97
C PHE A 91 -8.78 -16.86 13.50
N GLY A 92 -8.54 -18.14 13.23
CA GLY A 92 -8.21 -18.60 11.89
C GLY A 92 -9.40 -18.54 10.94
N ILE A 93 -9.19 -18.05 9.72
CA ILE A 93 -10.09 -18.23 8.58
C ILE A 93 -9.35 -19.06 7.54
N ASP A 94 -9.84 -20.26 7.28
CA ASP A 94 -9.34 -21.06 6.16
C ASP A 94 -9.99 -20.59 4.86
N ILE A 95 -9.23 -19.93 3.99
CA ILE A 95 -9.77 -19.32 2.77
C ILE A 95 -10.33 -20.35 1.78
N PHE A 96 -9.92 -21.62 1.86
CA PHE A 96 -10.54 -22.70 1.09
C PHE A 96 -11.99 -23.01 1.51
N GLY A 97 -12.42 -22.55 2.69
CA GLY A 97 -13.79 -22.69 3.20
C GLY A 97 -14.09 -24.08 3.76
N ARG A 98 -13.08 -24.78 4.29
CA ARG A 98 -13.30 -26.07 4.97
C ARG A 98 -13.90 -25.80 6.34
N GLY A 99 -15.19 -26.10 6.51
CA GLY A 99 -15.90 -25.96 7.78
C GLY A 99 -16.31 -24.52 8.14
N GLN A 100 -16.16 -23.55 7.23
CA GLN A 100 -16.48 -22.15 7.46
C GLN A 100 -16.96 -21.44 6.17
N ILE A 101 -17.68 -20.33 6.34
CA ILE A 101 -17.93 -19.38 5.24
C ILE A 101 -16.60 -18.68 4.94
N ALA A 102 -16.04 -18.87 3.74
CA ALA A 102 -14.77 -18.26 3.37
C ALA A 102 -14.75 -17.89 1.87
N LYS A 103 -13.60 -17.96 1.20
CA LYS A 103 -13.42 -17.56 -0.21
C LYS A 103 -13.79 -16.07 -0.37
N PHE A 104 -14.56 -15.71 -1.40
CA PHE A 104 -15.07 -14.34 -1.56
C PHE A 104 -16.13 -13.93 -0.52
N HIS A 105 -16.58 -14.85 0.34
CA HIS A 105 -17.49 -14.54 1.44
C HIS A 105 -16.77 -14.42 2.79
N SER A 106 -15.44 -14.48 2.81
CA SER A 106 -14.62 -14.37 4.04
C SER A 106 -14.88 -13.07 4.82
N LYS A 107 -15.36 -11.99 4.18
CA LYS A 107 -15.81 -10.76 4.85
C LYS A 107 -16.81 -11.03 5.98
N GLN A 108 -17.76 -11.95 5.78
CA GLN A 108 -18.77 -12.29 6.79
C GLN A 108 -18.16 -12.94 8.03
N THR A 109 -17.19 -13.83 7.81
CA THR A 109 -16.47 -14.51 8.90
C THR A 109 -15.52 -13.57 9.62
N LEU A 110 -14.82 -12.70 8.87
CA LEU A 110 -13.97 -11.65 9.42
C LEU A 110 -14.77 -10.65 10.26
N ALA A 111 -15.98 -10.25 9.82
CA ALA A 111 -16.87 -9.36 10.55
C ALA A 111 -17.21 -9.89 11.95
N ARG A 112 -17.42 -11.21 12.08
CA ARG A 112 -17.73 -11.87 13.37
C ARG A 112 -16.55 -11.80 14.34
N ILE A 113 -15.33 -12.02 13.85
CA ILE A 113 -14.09 -11.89 14.63
C ILE A 113 -13.89 -10.43 15.05
N ALA A 114 -13.98 -9.50 14.10
CA ALA A 114 -13.75 -8.06 14.31
C ALA A 114 -14.76 -7.46 15.29
N LYS A 115 -16.04 -7.87 15.23
CA LYS A 115 -17.08 -7.48 16.20
C LYS A 115 -16.70 -7.84 17.64
N GLN A 116 -15.88 -8.87 17.83
CA GLN A 116 -15.38 -9.31 19.11
C GLN A 116 -13.96 -8.80 19.41
N CYS A 117 -13.45 -7.81 18.66
CA CYS A 117 -12.14 -7.17 18.87
C CYS A 117 -10.95 -8.15 18.95
N PHE A 118 -11.09 -9.34 18.33
CA PHE A 118 -10.00 -10.29 18.18
C PHE A 118 -9.21 -10.01 16.91
N SER A 119 -7.98 -10.53 16.85
CA SER A 119 -7.18 -10.55 15.62
C SER A 119 -7.61 -11.71 14.71
N VAL A 120 -7.20 -11.68 13.45
CA VAL A 120 -7.52 -12.72 12.46
C VAL A 120 -6.24 -13.39 11.94
N GLY A 121 -6.27 -14.71 11.79
CA GLY A 121 -5.27 -15.46 11.03
C GLY A 121 -5.84 -15.88 9.68
N ILE A 122 -5.32 -15.35 8.58
CA ILE A 122 -5.78 -15.70 7.22
C ILE A 122 -4.96 -16.88 6.71
N PHE A 123 -5.56 -18.07 6.67
CA PHE A 123 -4.89 -19.28 6.23
C PHE A 123 -5.11 -19.55 4.73
N ALA A 124 -4.02 -19.89 4.04
CA ALA A 124 -3.99 -20.21 2.61
C ALA A 124 -4.62 -19.14 1.67
N PRO A 125 -4.23 -17.86 1.78
CA PRO A 125 -4.71 -16.81 0.85
C PRO A 125 -4.29 -17.07 -0.61
N ALA A 126 -3.28 -17.91 -0.84
CA ALA A 126 -2.89 -18.40 -2.17
C ALA A 126 -4.02 -19.12 -2.93
N TRP A 127 -5.15 -19.43 -2.26
CA TRP A 127 -6.41 -19.82 -2.90
C TRP A 127 -6.79 -18.95 -4.12
N THR A 128 -6.48 -17.64 -4.10
CA THR A 128 -6.70 -16.72 -5.22
C THR A 128 -5.91 -17.10 -6.47
N TYR A 129 -4.75 -17.73 -6.32
CA TYR A 129 -3.94 -18.28 -7.40
C TYR A 129 -4.27 -19.75 -7.68
N GLU A 130 -4.20 -20.61 -6.66
CA GLU A 130 -4.24 -22.07 -6.81
C GLU A 130 -5.53 -22.59 -7.45
N THR A 131 -6.66 -21.92 -7.22
CA THR A 131 -7.92 -22.37 -7.82
C THR A 131 -8.20 -21.75 -9.19
N LEU A 132 -7.29 -20.97 -9.76
CA LEU A 132 -7.39 -20.56 -11.18
C LEU A 132 -7.42 -21.78 -12.10
N GLN A 133 -6.77 -22.88 -11.72
CA GLN A 133 -6.83 -24.15 -12.45
C GLN A 133 -8.27 -24.66 -12.66
N GLN A 134 -9.18 -24.37 -11.73
CA GLN A 134 -10.59 -24.76 -11.82
C GLN A 134 -11.35 -23.96 -12.88
N TYR A 135 -10.79 -22.84 -13.34
CA TYR A 135 -11.34 -21.96 -14.38
C TYR A 135 -10.59 -22.09 -15.71
N GLY A 136 -9.80 -23.16 -15.90
CA GLY A 136 -9.12 -23.46 -17.16
C GLY A 136 -7.75 -22.81 -17.35
N TYR A 137 -7.23 -22.11 -16.33
CA TYR A 137 -5.89 -21.53 -16.37
C TYR A 137 -4.81 -22.57 -16.07
N ASP A 138 -3.73 -22.59 -16.86
CA ASP A 138 -2.57 -23.45 -16.60
C ASP A 138 -1.58 -22.80 -15.63
N ILE A 139 -1.83 -22.96 -14.33
CA ILE A 139 -0.98 -22.42 -13.26
C ILE A 139 0.35 -23.18 -13.08
N LYS A 140 0.54 -24.31 -13.78
CA LYS A 140 1.74 -25.15 -13.63
C LYS A 140 2.72 -25.02 -14.79
N HIS A 141 2.43 -24.12 -15.73
CA HIS A 141 3.28 -23.85 -16.87
C HIS A 141 4.69 -23.41 -16.42
N ILE A 142 5.73 -24.11 -16.91
CA ILE A 142 7.11 -23.96 -16.38
C ILE A 142 7.71 -22.57 -16.57
N THR A 143 7.30 -21.84 -17.61
CA THR A 143 7.74 -20.46 -17.87
C THR A 143 6.78 -19.41 -17.32
N GLY A 144 5.72 -19.83 -16.62
CA GLY A 144 4.57 -18.98 -16.31
C GLY A 144 3.76 -18.61 -17.56
N ARG A 145 2.63 -17.93 -17.34
CA ARG A 145 1.80 -17.38 -18.41
C ARG A 145 1.22 -16.02 -18.03
N ASN A 146 1.09 -15.13 -19.00
CA ASN A 146 0.58 -13.77 -18.81
C ASN A 146 -0.89 -13.75 -18.39
N ASP A 147 -1.73 -14.54 -19.05
CA ASP A 147 -3.15 -14.67 -18.74
C ASP A 147 -3.40 -15.17 -17.30
N VAL A 148 -2.56 -16.10 -16.82
CA VAL A 148 -2.59 -16.57 -15.43
C VAL A 148 -2.22 -15.44 -14.46
N ASN A 149 -1.16 -14.69 -14.75
CA ASN A 149 -0.71 -13.58 -13.90
C ASN A 149 -1.76 -12.47 -13.82
N GLU A 150 -2.35 -12.07 -14.95
CA GLU A 150 -3.42 -11.07 -15.01
C GLU A 150 -4.65 -11.53 -14.22
N ALA A 151 -5.10 -12.78 -14.43
CA ALA A 151 -6.22 -13.34 -13.70
C ALA A 151 -5.95 -13.41 -12.18
N PHE A 152 -4.74 -13.83 -11.79
CA PHE A 152 -4.33 -13.85 -10.39
C PHE A 152 -4.38 -12.46 -9.76
N LEU A 153 -3.76 -11.46 -10.39
CA LEU A 153 -3.70 -10.10 -9.84
C LEU A 153 -5.10 -9.50 -9.65
N GLN A 154 -5.97 -9.63 -10.65
CA GLN A 154 -7.36 -9.15 -10.54
C GLN A 154 -8.12 -9.88 -9.41
N ARG A 155 -7.93 -11.20 -9.31
CA ARG A 155 -8.62 -12.02 -8.32
C ARG A 155 -8.12 -11.77 -6.90
N ASN A 156 -6.81 -11.61 -6.74
CA ASN A 156 -6.16 -11.29 -5.49
C ASN A 156 -6.57 -9.89 -5.01
N GLU A 157 -6.59 -8.91 -5.92
CA GLU A 157 -7.05 -7.55 -5.64
C GLU A 157 -8.49 -7.55 -5.13
N LYS A 158 -9.41 -8.20 -5.86
CA LYS A 158 -10.81 -8.32 -5.45
C LYS A 158 -10.98 -9.00 -4.09
N PHE A 159 -10.18 -10.02 -3.81
CA PHE A 159 -10.23 -10.74 -2.54
C PHE A 159 -9.84 -9.81 -1.37
N TRP A 160 -8.69 -9.14 -1.45
CA TRP A 160 -8.24 -8.24 -0.38
C TRP A 160 -9.13 -7.01 -0.23
N TRP A 161 -9.60 -6.43 -1.34
CA TRP A 161 -10.60 -5.36 -1.33
C TRP A 161 -11.86 -5.77 -0.56
N SER A 162 -12.35 -7.00 -0.77
CA SER A 162 -13.55 -7.47 -0.08
C SER A 162 -13.41 -7.59 1.45
N LEU A 163 -12.18 -7.70 1.95
CA LEU A 163 -11.88 -7.80 3.38
C LEU A 163 -11.50 -6.47 4.02
N TRP A 164 -11.12 -5.49 3.20
CA TRP A 164 -10.41 -4.28 3.62
C TRP A 164 -11.14 -3.47 4.69
N GLU A 165 -12.48 -3.41 4.65
CA GLU A 165 -13.28 -2.67 5.65
C GLU A 165 -13.09 -3.16 7.10
N HIS A 166 -12.58 -4.37 7.30
CA HIS A 166 -12.34 -4.97 8.61
C HIS A 166 -10.84 -5.14 8.91
N LEU A 167 -9.96 -4.68 8.01
CA LEU A 167 -8.52 -4.74 8.17
C LEU A 167 -7.97 -3.35 8.45
N ALA A 168 -7.02 -3.26 9.37
CA ALA A 168 -6.29 -2.02 9.59
C ALA A 168 -5.36 -1.74 8.39
N THR A 169 -5.33 -0.49 7.94
CA THR A 169 -4.35 0.00 6.96
C THR A 169 -3.25 0.72 7.71
N TYR A 170 -2.01 0.24 7.58
CA TYR A 170 -0.86 0.88 8.19
C TYR A 170 -0.29 1.95 7.24
N PRO A 171 -0.22 3.23 7.67
CA PRO A 171 0.23 4.31 6.79
C PRO A 171 1.75 4.33 6.61
N TYR A 172 2.19 4.80 5.45
CA TYR A 172 3.60 5.14 5.22
C TYR A 172 3.98 6.39 6.02
N HIS A 173 5.09 6.36 6.74
CA HIS A 173 5.44 7.42 7.70
C HIS A 173 6.92 7.86 7.66
N TYR A 174 7.67 7.45 6.64
CA TYR A 174 9.04 7.89 6.41
C TYR A 174 9.17 8.62 5.06
N LEU A 175 9.92 9.73 5.09
CA LEU A 175 10.43 10.42 3.91
C LEU A 175 11.95 10.20 3.80
N PRO A 176 12.53 10.20 2.58
CA PRO A 176 11.86 10.26 1.29
C PRO A 176 11.00 9.03 1.01
N PHE A 177 9.85 9.22 0.38
CA PHE A 177 8.96 8.17 -0.09
C PHE A 177 9.10 8.04 -1.61
N TYR A 178 9.41 6.85 -2.12
CA TYR A 178 9.52 6.57 -3.55
C TYR A 178 8.84 5.24 -3.90
N THR A 179 8.18 5.22 -5.06
CA THR A 179 7.78 3.97 -5.70
C THR A 179 7.73 4.11 -7.22
N ASP A 180 8.07 3.04 -7.92
CA ASP A 180 7.81 2.84 -9.36
C ASP A 180 6.74 1.77 -9.61
N PHE A 181 6.06 1.31 -8.56
CA PHE A 181 5.02 0.27 -8.63
C PHE A 181 5.50 -1.09 -9.17
N CYS A 182 6.82 -1.33 -9.22
CA CYS A 182 7.38 -2.63 -9.58
C CYS A 182 6.92 -3.71 -8.61
N LEU A 183 6.34 -4.80 -9.13
CA LEU A 183 5.86 -5.93 -8.32
C LEU A 183 6.96 -6.91 -7.91
N GLY A 184 8.22 -6.60 -8.21
CA GLY A 184 9.32 -7.54 -8.14
C GLY A 184 9.32 -8.52 -9.32
N SER A 185 8.56 -8.25 -10.37
CA SER A 185 8.57 -9.01 -11.61
C SER A 185 8.26 -8.11 -12.80
N GLY A 186 8.59 -8.58 -14.00
CA GLY A 186 8.31 -7.84 -15.23
C GLY A 186 8.63 -8.67 -16.47
N ARG A 187 7.96 -8.35 -17.58
CA ARG A 187 8.30 -8.93 -18.90
C ARG A 187 9.62 -8.39 -19.42
N GLN A 188 9.92 -7.15 -19.06
CA GLN A 188 11.11 -6.39 -19.38
C GLN A 188 11.49 -5.55 -18.17
N VAL A 189 12.72 -5.06 -18.15
CA VAL A 189 13.15 -4.02 -17.20
C VAL A 189 13.10 -2.68 -17.92
N TYR A 190 12.47 -1.70 -17.28
CA TYR A 190 12.36 -0.33 -17.77
C TYR A 190 13.22 0.60 -16.93
N VAL A 191 13.84 1.56 -17.59
CA VAL A 191 14.56 2.68 -16.99
C VAL A 191 14.12 3.94 -17.72
N ARG A 192 13.44 4.83 -17.00
CA ARG A 192 12.94 6.13 -17.50
C ARG A 192 12.11 5.99 -18.78
N GLY A 193 11.23 4.99 -18.80
CA GLY A 193 10.32 4.67 -19.90
C GLY A 193 10.94 3.89 -21.05
N LYS A 194 12.23 3.56 -20.99
CA LYS A 194 12.93 2.77 -22.01
C LYS A 194 13.22 1.36 -21.52
N ILE A 195 13.13 0.40 -22.43
CA ILE A 195 13.54 -0.98 -22.19
C ILE A 195 15.06 -1.01 -22.00
N GLU A 196 15.51 -1.63 -20.91
CA GLU A 196 16.91 -1.89 -20.66
C GLU A 196 17.37 -3.08 -21.52
N ILE A 197 18.08 -2.79 -22.62
CA ILE A 197 18.48 -3.77 -23.64
C ILE A 197 19.37 -4.90 -23.08
N LEU A 198 20.06 -4.68 -21.96
CA LEU A 198 20.85 -5.73 -21.30
C LEU A 198 19.99 -6.79 -20.59
N ASN A 199 18.69 -6.53 -20.40
CA ASN A 199 17.74 -7.36 -19.65
C ASN A 199 16.50 -7.68 -20.52
N GLU A 200 16.70 -8.31 -21.69
CA GLU A 200 15.60 -8.71 -22.59
C GLU A 200 14.76 -9.88 -22.07
N THR A 201 15.17 -10.53 -20.98
CA THR A 201 14.44 -11.65 -20.39
C THR A 201 13.47 -11.20 -19.30
N PRO A 202 12.28 -11.82 -19.21
CA PRO A 202 11.40 -11.64 -18.06
C PRO A 202 12.11 -11.94 -16.75
N PHE A 203 11.74 -11.25 -15.68
CA PHE A 203 12.33 -11.43 -14.36
C PHE A 203 11.27 -11.65 -13.27
N PHE A 204 11.67 -12.38 -12.24
CA PHE A 204 10.97 -12.49 -10.96
C PHE A 204 12.00 -12.45 -9.83
N ASN A 205 11.96 -11.39 -9.04
CA ASN A 205 12.81 -11.14 -7.87
C ASN A 205 12.06 -10.20 -6.92
N LEU A 206 11.45 -10.77 -5.87
CA LEU A 206 10.68 -9.99 -4.89
C LEU A 206 11.52 -8.96 -4.12
N SER A 207 12.85 -9.11 -4.07
CA SER A 207 13.74 -8.07 -3.53
C SER A 207 13.77 -6.79 -4.37
N ARG A 208 13.23 -6.83 -5.60
CA ARG A 208 13.02 -5.67 -6.48
C ARG A 208 11.58 -5.12 -6.40
N GLN A 209 10.76 -5.62 -5.48
CA GLN A 209 9.42 -5.08 -5.29
C GLN A 209 9.50 -3.70 -4.64
N SER A 210 8.89 -2.72 -5.29
CA SER A 210 8.74 -1.37 -4.76
C SER A 210 7.51 -1.27 -3.85
N LEU A 211 7.45 -0.20 -3.04
CA LEU A 211 6.29 0.09 -2.21
C LEU A 211 5.01 0.11 -3.06
N GLN A 212 3.96 -0.54 -2.59
CA GLN A 212 2.69 -0.68 -3.33
C GLN A 212 1.63 0.27 -2.76
N PRO A 213 0.55 0.56 -3.49
CA PRO A 213 -0.60 1.26 -2.93
C PRO A 213 -1.05 0.59 -1.62
N SER A 214 -1.25 1.40 -0.58
CA SER A 214 -1.60 0.90 0.76
C SER A 214 -3.10 0.64 0.91
N VAL A 215 -3.90 1.01 -0.09
CA VAL A 215 -5.32 0.72 -0.17
C VAL A 215 -5.62 -0.12 -1.42
N PRO A 216 -6.68 -0.93 -1.41
CA PRO A 216 -7.03 -1.74 -2.57
C PRO A 216 -7.42 -0.89 -3.77
N LEU A 217 -7.14 -1.40 -4.96
CA LEU A 217 -7.33 -0.77 -6.27
C LEU A 217 -8.50 -1.36 -7.07
N HIS A 218 -9.29 -2.27 -6.51
CA HIS A 218 -10.41 -2.89 -7.22
C HIS A 218 -11.33 -1.82 -7.85
N GLU A 219 -11.57 -1.92 -9.16
CA GLU A 219 -12.32 -0.95 -9.98
C GLU A 219 -11.68 0.45 -10.13
N LEU A 220 -10.55 0.72 -9.48
CA LEU A 220 -9.85 2.01 -9.50
C LEU A 220 -8.63 1.99 -10.43
N ALA A 221 -7.80 0.95 -10.33
CA ALA A 221 -6.59 0.79 -11.12
C ALA A 221 -6.18 -0.68 -11.24
N THR A 222 -5.38 -1.00 -12.24
CA THR A 222 -4.79 -2.32 -12.46
C THR A 222 -3.28 -2.23 -12.57
N ARG A 223 -2.58 -3.32 -12.24
CA ARG A 223 -1.14 -3.42 -12.45
C ARG A 223 -0.88 -3.84 -13.90
N CYS A 224 -0.01 -3.11 -14.58
CA CYS A 224 0.29 -3.30 -16.00
C CYS A 224 1.76 -3.72 -16.16
N TYR A 225 2.00 -4.76 -16.96
CA TYR A 225 3.34 -5.29 -17.26
C TYR A 225 3.77 -5.01 -18.71
N GLU A 226 2.88 -4.44 -19.52
CA GLU A 226 3.11 -4.08 -20.92
C GLU A 226 4.02 -2.85 -21.07
N ASP A 227 4.06 -2.00 -20.04
CA ASP A 227 4.88 -0.79 -20.00
C ASP A 227 5.21 -0.44 -18.54
N ALA A 228 6.27 0.33 -18.32
CA ALA A 228 6.62 0.91 -17.03
C ALA A 228 7.56 2.10 -17.19
N PHE A 229 7.57 3.00 -16.19
CA PHE A 229 8.57 4.06 -16.16
C PHE A 229 9.92 3.53 -15.65
N ASN A 230 9.93 2.90 -14.47
CA ASN A 230 11.08 2.18 -13.93
C ASN A 230 10.63 0.77 -13.48
N GLY A 231 11.56 -0.17 -13.37
CA GLY A 231 11.26 -1.51 -12.86
C GLY A 231 10.57 -2.40 -13.91
N GLY A 232 9.55 -3.17 -13.51
CA GLY A 232 8.90 -4.16 -14.38
C GLY A 232 7.41 -3.97 -14.60
N SER A 233 6.78 -3.01 -13.93
CA SER A 233 5.33 -2.77 -13.98
C SER A 233 4.99 -1.35 -13.59
N CYS A 234 3.81 -0.87 -14.01
CA CYS A 234 3.22 0.40 -13.57
C CYS A 234 1.75 0.21 -13.17
N LEU A 235 1.08 1.30 -12.78
CA LEU A 235 -0.37 1.31 -12.60
C LEU A 235 -1.06 1.84 -13.86
N ARG A 236 -2.04 1.09 -14.35
CA ARG A 236 -3.03 1.54 -15.32
C ARG A 236 -4.27 2.02 -14.59
N ILE A 237 -4.65 3.26 -14.78
CA ILE A 237 -5.77 3.88 -14.07
C ILE A 237 -7.07 3.55 -14.81
N GLU A 238 -8.05 3.00 -14.10
CA GLU A 238 -9.36 2.64 -14.68
C GLU A 238 -10.42 3.69 -14.32
N GLN A 239 -10.36 4.20 -13.08
CA GLN A 239 -11.27 5.23 -12.60
C GLN A 239 -10.94 6.59 -13.20
N HIS A 240 -11.95 7.24 -13.75
CA HIS A 240 -11.86 8.59 -14.30
C HIS A 240 -12.91 9.52 -13.69
N ASP A 241 -12.65 10.82 -13.80
CA ASP A 241 -13.50 11.93 -13.37
C ASP A 241 -13.85 11.97 -11.88
N ARG A 242 -13.17 11.14 -11.07
CA ARG A 242 -13.19 11.20 -9.61
C ARG A 242 -11.81 10.89 -9.06
N THR A 243 -11.51 11.54 -7.95
CA THR A 243 -10.29 11.34 -7.18
C THR A 243 -10.37 10.02 -6.41
N PHE A 244 -9.26 9.31 -6.27
CA PHE A 244 -9.17 8.15 -5.36
C PHE A 244 -7.81 8.04 -4.70
N ARG A 245 -7.79 7.42 -3.52
CA ARG A 245 -6.58 7.24 -2.69
C ARG A 245 -5.72 6.11 -3.24
N LEU A 246 -4.41 6.31 -3.26
CA LEU A 246 -3.41 5.26 -3.49
C LEU A 246 -2.67 4.91 -2.21
N PHE A 247 -2.32 5.92 -1.41
CA PHE A 247 -1.50 5.79 -0.22
C PHE A 247 -2.17 6.49 0.95
N ALA A 248 -2.27 5.76 2.07
CA ALA A 248 -2.44 6.32 3.40
C ALA A 248 -1.05 6.65 3.95
N THR A 249 -0.88 7.87 4.46
CA THR A 249 0.40 8.40 4.91
C THR A 249 0.28 9.07 6.29
N ASP A 250 1.40 9.16 7.00
CA ASP A 250 1.58 9.89 8.26
C ASP A 250 2.91 10.66 8.18
N PHE A 251 3.02 11.54 7.17
CA PHE A 251 4.21 12.38 6.98
C PHE A 251 4.01 13.72 7.68
N LYS A 252 4.74 13.92 8.78
CA LYS A 252 4.75 15.18 9.53
C LYS A 252 5.93 16.02 9.04
N LEU A 253 5.63 17.09 8.33
CA LEU A 253 6.65 17.99 7.80
C LEU A 253 7.14 18.93 8.91
N GLN A 254 8.45 18.93 9.15
CA GLN A 254 9.14 19.75 10.15
C GLN A 254 9.67 21.08 9.58
N TYR A 255 9.95 21.13 8.29
CA TYR A 255 10.67 22.23 7.63
C TYR A 255 9.85 22.94 6.54
N ASN A 256 8.55 22.62 6.48
CA ASN A 256 7.53 23.28 5.66
C ASN A 256 7.77 23.25 4.14
N GLY A 257 8.77 22.50 3.66
CA GLY A 257 9.08 22.34 2.24
C GLY A 257 8.81 20.91 1.81
N LEU A 258 8.16 20.75 0.66
CA LEU A 258 7.89 19.45 0.07
C LEU A 258 8.24 19.47 -1.42
N VAL A 259 8.98 18.46 -1.84
CA VAL A 259 9.16 18.11 -3.24
C VAL A 259 8.22 16.95 -3.56
N CYS A 260 7.42 17.11 -4.60
CA CYS A 260 6.61 16.03 -5.15
C CYS A 260 6.97 15.82 -6.61
N ALA A 261 7.17 14.56 -7.00
CA ALA A 261 7.42 14.21 -8.39
C ALA A 261 6.67 12.95 -8.77
N TYR A 262 6.22 12.88 -10.02
CA TYR A 262 5.61 11.67 -10.53
C TYR A 262 5.82 11.53 -12.04
N ALA A 263 5.88 10.28 -12.50
CA ALA A 263 5.94 9.93 -13.90
C ALA A 263 4.60 9.33 -14.33
N TYR A 264 4.02 9.88 -15.38
CA TYR A 264 2.72 9.46 -15.91
C TYR A 264 2.78 9.33 -17.43
N LYS A 265 1.89 8.52 -18.00
CA LYS A 265 1.73 8.38 -19.44
C LYS A 265 0.25 8.50 -19.78
N LEU A 266 -0.03 9.41 -20.71
CA LEU A 266 -1.37 9.77 -21.15
C LEU A 266 -1.24 10.37 -22.56
N GLN A 267 -2.11 10.01 -23.50
CA GLN A 267 -2.05 10.62 -24.84
C GLN A 267 -2.52 12.07 -24.78
N GLU A 268 -2.04 12.93 -25.68
CA GLU A 268 -2.31 14.38 -25.64
C GLU A 268 -3.80 14.74 -25.62
N ARG A 269 -4.67 13.92 -26.23
CA ARG A 269 -6.11 14.18 -26.33
C ARG A 269 -6.96 13.40 -25.32
N ASP A 270 -6.33 12.57 -24.49
CA ASP A 270 -7.05 11.68 -23.57
C ASP A 270 -7.50 12.40 -22.30
N GLY A 271 -6.95 13.58 -22.01
CA GLY A 271 -7.42 14.48 -20.95
C GLY A 271 -6.29 14.96 -20.05
N GLU A 272 -6.55 15.02 -18.73
CA GLU A 272 -5.63 15.53 -17.72
C GLU A 272 -5.37 14.52 -16.61
N PHE A 273 -4.16 14.55 -16.02
CA PHE A 273 -3.76 13.62 -14.97
C PHE A 273 -3.09 14.34 -13.81
N ASP A 274 -3.71 14.31 -12.63
CA ASP A 274 -3.24 15.00 -11.43
C ASP A 274 -2.88 13.99 -10.35
N CYS A 275 -1.74 14.19 -9.68
CA CYS A 275 -1.54 13.64 -8.34
C CYS A 275 -2.18 14.57 -7.30
N ILE A 276 -2.64 14.00 -6.19
CA ILE A 276 -3.35 14.74 -5.15
C ILE A 276 -2.78 14.37 -3.80
N LEU A 277 -2.51 15.36 -2.97
CA LEU A 277 -2.14 15.17 -1.57
C LEU A 277 -3.27 15.66 -0.67
N ARG A 278 -3.69 14.84 0.30
CA ARG A 278 -4.53 15.31 1.40
C ARG A 278 -3.63 15.62 2.59
N PHE A 279 -3.82 16.78 3.21
CA PHE A 279 -3.06 17.18 4.38
C PHE A 279 -3.91 17.98 5.36
N CYS A 280 -3.45 18.09 6.61
CA CYS A 280 -4.00 19.01 7.59
C CYS A 280 -2.88 19.85 8.22
N THR A 281 -3.25 20.91 8.93
CA THR A 281 -2.31 21.76 9.69
C THR A 281 -2.55 21.55 11.18
N ASP A 282 -1.55 21.81 12.02
CA ASP A 282 -1.68 21.62 13.47
C ASP A 282 -2.81 22.49 14.09
N ASN A 283 -3.10 23.64 13.48
CA ASN A 283 -4.11 24.58 13.95
C ASN A 283 -5.50 24.36 13.34
N ASN A 284 -5.65 23.43 12.39
CA ASN A 284 -6.91 23.16 11.72
C ASN A 284 -7.07 21.67 11.40
N ALA A 285 -8.03 21.03 12.06
CA ALA A 285 -8.37 19.62 11.84
C ALA A 285 -9.10 19.37 10.50
N HIS A 286 -9.44 20.41 9.75
CA HIS A 286 -10.03 20.26 8.42
C HIS A 286 -8.99 19.82 7.39
N ASP A 287 -9.36 18.80 6.63
CA ASP A 287 -8.55 18.31 5.52
C ASP A 287 -8.50 19.32 4.38
N CYS A 288 -7.29 19.47 3.84
CA CYS A 288 -6.93 20.28 2.70
C CYS A 288 -6.43 19.36 1.58
N TYR A 289 -6.76 19.69 0.34
CA TYR A 289 -6.31 18.94 -0.84
C TYR A 289 -5.44 19.78 -1.77
N LEU A 290 -4.24 19.27 -2.03
CA LEU A 290 -3.29 19.79 -2.99
C LEU A 290 -3.41 18.99 -4.28
N PHE A 291 -3.96 19.59 -5.32
CA PHE A 291 -3.84 19.02 -6.67
C PHE A 291 -2.46 19.36 -7.20
N LEU A 292 -1.89 18.49 -8.02
CA LEU A 292 -0.57 18.65 -8.64
C LEU A 292 -0.76 18.37 -10.13
N GLY A 293 -1.49 19.27 -10.81
CA GLY A 293 -1.95 19.12 -12.19
C GLY A 293 -1.34 20.12 -13.17
N ASP A 294 -1.97 20.27 -14.33
CA ASP A 294 -1.66 21.38 -15.24
C ASP A 294 -2.30 22.68 -14.76
N TYR A 295 -1.55 23.79 -14.76
CA TYR A 295 -2.04 25.11 -14.35
C TYR A 295 -1.88 26.11 -15.50
N TYR A 296 -2.75 26.02 -16.51
CA TYR A 296 -2.68 26.91 -17.67
C TYR A 296 -3.56 28.15 -17.56
N ASP A 297 -4.70 28.12 -16.84
CA ASP A 297 -5.62 29.27 -16.72
C ASP A 297 -6.61 29.11 -15.54
N THR A 298 -6.27 29.54 -14.32
CA THR A 298 -7.23 29.54 -13.19
C THR A 298 -7.47 30.96 -12.67
N PHE A 299 -8.64 31.52 -13.01
CA PHE A 299 -9.08 32.87 -12.62
C PHE A 299 -10.22 32.89 -11.58
N SER A 300 -10.59 31.78 -10.94
CA SER A 300 -11.66 31.83 -9.91
C SER A 300 -11.59 30.68 -8.90
N LEU A 301 -11.43 30.99 -7.60
CA LEU A 301 -12.32 30.64 -6.45
C LEU A 301 -11.62 30.72 -5.06
N TYR A 302 -12.40 30.94 -4.00
CA TYR A 302 -12.04 31.60 -2.74
C TYR A 302 -11.63 30.71 -1.53
N LYS A 303 -10.70 31.26 -0.71
CA LYS A 303 -10.18 31.02 0.68
C LYS A 303 -9.77 29.59 1.19
N GLY A 304 -8.47 29.44 1.54
CA GLY A 304 -7.92 28.34 2.39
C GLY A 304 -6.39 28.11 2.47
N ARG A 305 -5.60 28.57 1.47
CA ARG A 305 -4.11 28.70 1.29
C ARG A 305 -3.12 27.52 1.53
N CYS A 306 -2.52 27.03 0.44
CA CYS A 306 -1.30 26.21 0.28
C CYS A 306 -0.81 26.43 -1.16
N TYR A 307 0.51 26.38 -1.37
CA TYR A 307 1.19 26.89 -2.56
C TYR A 307 1.69 25.74 -3.44
N VAL A 308 1.49 25.81 -4.76
CA VAL A 308 2.10 24.85 -5.70
C VAL A 308 2.74 25.63 -6.81
N SER A 309 4.03 25.43 -7.06
CA SER A 309 4.62 25.82 -8.33
C SER A 309 5.02 24.56 -9.09
N PRO A 310 4.57 24.37 -10.35
CA PRO A 310 5.26 23.44 -11.23
C PRO A 310 6.73 23.83 -11.29
N PHE A 311 7.61 22.83 -11.30
CA PHE A 311 9.05 23.05 -11.25
C PHE A 311 9.52 23.80 -12.49
N LYS A 312 10.25 24.89 -12.29
CA LYS A 312 10.92 25.63 -13.37
C LYS A 312 12.42 25.59 -13.16
N ALA A 313 13.13 25.00 -14.12
CA ALA A 313 14.57 24.75 -14.02
C ALA A 313 15.41 26.01 -13.75
N LYS A 314 15.03 27.17 -14.31
CA LYS A 314 15.73 28.45 -14.08
C LYS A 314 15.55 29.01 -12.67
N GLU A 315 14.50 28.61 -11.96
CA GLU A 315 14.09 29.20 -10.68
C GLU A 315 14.43 28.30 -9.49
N ASN A 316 14.52 26.98 -9.72
CA ASN A 316 14.71 25.98 -8.66
C ASN A 316 16.04 25.20 -8.81
N GLU A 317 17.00 25.71 -9.59
CA GLU A 317 18.28 25.04 -9.87
C GLU A 317 19.09 24.77 -8.58
N GLU A 318 19.03 25.68 -7.60
CA GLU A 318 19.72 25.52 -6.31
C GLU A 318 19.19 24.32 -5.51
N LEU A 319 17.87 24.10 -5.51
CA LEU A 319 17.23 22.93 -4.89
C LEU A 319 17.72 21.59 -5.45
N LEU A 320 18.16 21.58 -6.72
CA LEU A 320 18.67 20.38 -7.37
C LEU A 320 20.12 20.07 -7.02
N LYS A 321 20.87 21.05 -6.53
CA LYS A 321 22.29 20.88 -6.15
C LYS A 321 22.43 20.10 -4.84
N ASP A 322 21.43 20.18 -3.97
CA ASP A 322 21.44 19.57 -2.62
C ASP A 322 20.71 18.22 -2.53
N SER A 323 20.49 17.53 -3.65
CA SER A 323 20.01 16.13 -3.69
C SER A 323 18.61 15.86 -3.08
N VAL A 324 17.77 16.89 -2.88
CA VAL A 324 16.34 16.71 -2.55
C VAL A 324 15.58 16.11 -3.72
N ALA A 325 16.14 16.21 -4.93
CA ALA A 325 15.55 15.62 -6.11
C ALA A 325 15.66 14.09 -6.14
N CYS A 326 14.70 13.44 -6.80
CA CYS A 326 14.70 11.99 -6.99
C CYS A 326 15.49 11.62 -8.25
N PRO A 327 16.66 10.95 -8.15
CA PRO A 327 17.46 10.56 -9.32
C PRO A 327 16.72 9.60 -10.28
N GLU A 328 15.78 8.83 -9.75
CA GLU A 328 14.94 7.89 -10.47
C GLU A 328 13.85 8.57 -11.30
N ILE A 329 13.48 9.82 -10.97
CA ILE A 329 12.52 10.65 -11.72
C ILE A 329 13.24 11.92 -12.21
N PRO A 330 13.96 11.84 -13.35
CA PRO A 330 14.79 12.95 -13.82
C PRO A 330 13.96 14.15 -14.24
N ILE A 331 14.33 15.32 -13.72
CA ILE A 331 13.72 16.61 -14.04
C ILE A 331 13.92 17.00 -15.49
N SER A 332 14.98 16.51 -16.15
CA SER A 332 15.17 16.72 -17.59
C SER A 332 13.99 16.21 -18.43
N LEU A 333 13.16 15.31 -17.89
CA LEU A 333 11.96 14.78 -18.54
C LEU A 333 10.69 15.59 -18.23
N SER A 334 10.80 16.71 -17.49
CA SER A 334 9.68 17.60 -17.18
C SER A 334 9.58 18.83 -18.10
N CYS A 335 10.44 18.96 -19.12
CA CYS A 335 10.39 20.07 -20.09
C CYS A 335 9.37 19.80 -21.22
N ASP A 336 8.61 20.83 -21.59
CA ASP A 336 7.55 20.80 -22.62
C ASP A 336 8.04 20.63 -24.07
N ASP A 337 9.36 20.54 -24.30
CA ASP A 337 9.91 20.27 -25.63
C ASP A 337 9.68 18.80 -26.00
N LEU A 338 8.46 18.53 -26.49
CA LEU A 338 8.01 17.31 -27.17
C LEU A 338 9.01 16.77 -28.21
N ALA A 339 9.91 17.62 -28.72
CA ALA A 339 10.93 17.26 -29.69
C ALA A 339 12.14 16.48 -29.11
N SER A 340 12.26 16.33 -27.78
CA SER A 340 13.42 15.66 -27.14
C SER A 340 13.06 14.42 -26.28
N ALA A 341 11.78 14.09 -26.15
CA ALA A 341 11.28 13.04 -25.27
C ALA A 341 11.48 11.61 -25.82
N ASN A 342 12.70 11.09 -25.66
CA ASN A 342 13.03 9.69 -25.92
C ASN A 342 12.39 8.70 -24.89
N SER A 343 11.40 9.09 -24.08
CA SER A 343 10.86 8.30 -22.96
C SER A 343 9.59 7.49 -23.31
N ASN A 344 9.40 7.09 -24.57
CA ASN A 344 8.28 6.24 -25.00
C ASN A 344 6.89 6.75 -24.56
N GLY A 345 6.68 8.07 -24.54
CA GLY A 345 5.42 8.71 -24.14
C GLY A 345 5.24 8.95 -22.64
N TRP A 346 6.19 8.55 -21.79
CA TRP A 346 6.21 8.91 -20.37
C TRP A 346 6.61 10.37 -20.18
N ARG A 347 5.82 11.09 -19.38
CA ARG A 347 6.03 12.47 -18.97
C ARG A 347 6.29 12.53 -17.47
N VAL A 348 7.10 13.50 -17.05
CA VAL A 348 7.41 13.73 -15.63
C VAL A 348 6.86 15.08 -15.22
N ARG A 349 6.23 15.14 -14.05
CA ARG A 349 5.94 16.39 -13.37
C ARG A 349 6.66 16.45 -12.05
N TYR A 350 7.11 17.65 -11.74
CA TYR A 350 7.92 17.95 -10.58
C TYR A 350 7.36 19.22 -9.95
N TYR A 351 7.20 19.23 -8.63
CA TYR A 351 6.61 20.34 -7.89
C TYR A 351 7.43 20.63 -6.65
N VAL A 352 7.60 21.92 -6.39
CA VAL A 352 8.14 22.44 -5.13
C VAL A 352 6.99 23.15 -4.43
N VAL A 353 6.74 22.74 -3.20
CA VAL A 353 5.63 23.17 -2.37
C VAL A 353 6.22 23.73 -1.09
N ALA A 354 5.89 24.98 -0.77
CA ALA A 354 6.21 25.59 0.51
C ALA A 354 4.90 25.79 1.27
N PHE A 355 4.90 25.52 2.58
CA PHE A 355 3.77 25.72 3.46
C PHE A 355 4.05 26.89 4.43
N ASP A 356 3.03 27.66 4.82
CA ASP A 356 3.16 28.76 5.79
C ASP A 356 3.28 28.26 7.26
N GLY A 357 3.55 26.96 7.46
CA GLY A 357 3.68 26.33 8.76
C GLY A 357 3.66 24.80 8.66
N PRO A 358 3.77 24.10 9.81
CA PRO A 358 3.79 22.64 9.85
C PRO A 358 2.52 22.04 9.26
N VAL A 359 2.71 21.00 8.45
CA VAL A 359 1.62 20.24 7.85
C VAL A 359 1.83 18.75 8.00
N HIS A 360 0.73 18.03 7.92
CA HIS A 360 0.69 16.60 8.03
C HIS A 360 0.04 16.03 6.76
N ILE A 361 0.84 15.38 5.89
CA ILE A 361 0.32 14.70 4.70
C ILE A 361 -0.30 13.37 5.12
N LYS A 362 -1.61 13.26 4.93
CA LYS A 362 -2.44 12.14 5.36
C LYS A 362 -2.70 11.11 4.27
N ASP A 363 -2.81 11.56 3.01
CA ASP A 363 -2.94 10.67 1.87
C ASP A 363 -2.25 11.21 0.63
N ALA A 364 -1.92 10.30 -0.28
CA ALA A 364 -1.66 10.60 -1.68
C ALA A 364 -2.60 9.79 -2.60
N GLY A 365 -3.08 10.42 -3.66
CA GLY A 365 -4.04 9.87 -4.61
C GLY A 365 -3.85 10.45 -6.00
N VAL A 366 -4.80 10.14 -6.89
CA VAL A 366 -4.78 10.60 -8.28
C VAL A 366 -6.16 11.01 -8.77
N LEU A 367 -6.17 11.79 -9.85
CA LEU A 367 -7.34 12.10 -10.66
C LEU A 367 -6.98 12.06 -12.13
N TYR A 368 -7.67 11.21 -12.87
CA TYR A 368 -7.68 11.23 -14.33
C TYR A 368 -8.98 11.88 -14.80
N ARG A 369 -8.92 13.07 -15.40
CA ARG A 369 -10.07 13.69 -16.07
C ARG A 369 -10.06 13.22 -17.52
N LYS A 370 -11.05 12.42 -17.91
CA LYS A 370 -11.05 11.77 -19.23
C LYS A 370 -11.79 12.63 -20.25
N SER A 371 -11.14 12.87 -21.38
CA SER A 371 -11.73 13.58 -22.52
C SER A 371 -12.74 12.70 -23.26
N THR A 372 -13.71 13.33 -23.95
CA THR A 372 -14.67 12.62 -24.81
C THR A 372 -13.99 11.91 -25.99
N ASP A 373 -12.84 12.43 -26.43
CA ASP A 373 -12.08 11.90 -27.57
C ASP A 373 -10.98 10.91 -27.15
N ALA A 374 -10.97 10.51 -25.87
CA ALA A 374 -9.92 9.67 -25.33
C ALA A 374 -9.88 8.29 -26.02
N LYS A 375 -8.71 7.92 -26.52
CA LYS A 375 -8.47 6.65 -27.22
C LYS A 375 -7.83 5.59 -26.35
N ASP A 376 -7.28 5.99 -25.21
CA ASP A 376 -6.57 5.13 -24.29
C ASP A 376 -6.83 5.57 -22.83
N THR A 377 -6.14 4.93 -21.89
CA THR A 377 -6.21 5.26 -20.48
C THR A 377 -4.92 5.89 -19.95
N ALA A 378 -4.98 6.42 -18.72
CA ALA A 378 -3.85 7.00 -18.03
C ALA A 378 -3.02 5.93 -17.30
N TYR A 379 -1.71 6.16 -17.21
CA TYR A 379 -0.78 5.32 -16.46
C TYR A 379 0.04 6.15 -15.47
N LEU A 380 0.31 5.58 -14.30
CA LEU A 380 1.21 6.12 -13.29
C LEU A 380 2.38 5.16 -13.10
N GLY A 381 3.60 5.63 -13.37
CA GLY A 381 4.80 4.81 -13.44
C GLY A 381 5.81 5.10 -12.33
N ALA A 382 5.75 6.26 -11.68
CA ALA A 382 6.50 6.52 -10.46
C ALA A 382 5.88 7.66 -9.65
N PHE A 383 6.10 7.65 -8.34
CA PHE A 383 5.66 8.69 -7.41
C PHE A 383 6.72 8.89 -6.31
N TYR A 384 6.98 10.15 -5.98
CA TYR A 384 8.01 10.57 -5.04
C TYR A 384 7.55 11.74 -4.17
N LEU A 385 7.86 11.67 -2.89
CA LEU A 385 7.72 12.76 -1.92
C LEU A 385 8.98 12.87 -1.08
N ASN A 386 9.45 14.09 -0.84
CA ASN A 386 10.53 14.36 0.10
C ASN A 386 10.43 15.75 0.71
N GLU A 387 10.87 15.87 1.95
CA GLU A 387 10.90 17.14 2.68
C GLU A 387 12.20 17.91 2.42
N PHE A 388 12.12 19.24 2.49
CA PHE A 388 13.28 20.11 2.55
C PHE A 388 13.01 21.34 3.41
N ASP A 389 14.07 22.04 3.83
CA ASP A 389 13.96 23.29 4.56
C ASP A 389 13.79 24.49 3.63
N VAL A 390 12.61 25.08 3.63
CA VAL A 390 12.29 26.27 2.83
C VAL A 390 13.22 27.42 3.14
N ASN A 391 13.71 27.55 4.38
CA ASN A 391 14.58 28.66 4.79
C ASN A 391 16.04 28.47 4.35
N ALA A 392 16.42 27.25 3.93
CA ALA A 392 17.77 26.98 3.43
C ALA A 392 17.98 27.48 2.00
N TYR A 393 16.93 27.88 1.28
CA TYR A 393 16.98 28.27 -0.13
C TYR A 393 16.42 29.67 -0.37
N ASN A 394 17.05 30.42 -1.27
CA ASN A 394 16.55 31.71 -1.73
C ASN A 394 15.73 31.53 -3.00
N PHE A 395 14.40 31.53 -2.88
CA PHE A 395 13.51 31.55 -4.04
C PHE A 395 13.46 32.95 -4.65
N SER A 396 13.69 33.06 -5.97
CA SER A 396 13.62 34.33 -6.70
C SER A 396 12.23 34.97 -6.58
N THR A 397 12.14 36.29 -6.45
CA THR A 397 10.85 37.03 -6.52
C THR A 397 10.21 36.99 -7.90
N ALA A 398 10.96 36.57 -8.94
CA ALA A 398 10.43 36.32 -10.28
C ALA A 398 9.89 34.89 -10.45
N SER A 399 10.01 34.04 -9.42
CA SER A 399 9.38 32.73 -9.43
C SER A 399 7.87 32.93 -9.56
N ASN A 400 7.27 32.40 -10.62
CA ASN A 400 5.82 32.48 -10.80
C ASN A 400 5.17 31.61 -9.72
N PHE A 401 4.95 32.17 -8.53
CA PHE A 401 4.04 31.60 -7.54
C PHE A 401 2.65 31.57 -8.18
N ALA A 402 2.27 30.42 -8.73
CA ALA A 402 0.91 30.21 -9.17
C ALA A 402 0.04 30.05 -7.91
N TYR A 403 -0.90 30.98 -7.73
CA TYR A 403 -1.89 30.88 -6.66
C TYR A 403 -2.94 29.85 -7.07
N ILE A 404 -2.87 28.65 -6.51
CA ILE A 404 -3.76 27.55 -6.87
C ILE A 404 -4.71 27.24 -5.70
N PRO A 405 -6.00 26.96 -5.96
CA PRO A 405 -6.99 26.71 -4.90
C PRO A 405 -6.81 25.35 -4.19
N ILE A 406 -7.10 25.32 -2.87
CA ILE A 406 -7.26 24.10 -2.06
C ILE A 406 -8.75 23.82 -1.86
N TYR A 407 -9.13 22.55 -1.78
CA TYR A 407 -10.48 22.10 -1.46
C TYR A 407 -10.59 21.66 0.01
N GLY A 408 -11.76 21.85 0.63
CA GLY A 408 -12.05 21.50 2.04
C GLY A 408 -13.21 20.51 2.22
N LYS A 409 -13.48 19.64 1.25
CA LYS A 409 -14.46 18.55 1.35
C LYS A 409 -13.74 17.22 1.24
N ASP A 410 -14.23 16.17 1.90
CA ASP A 410 -13.71 14.81 1.71
C ASP A 410 -13.82 14.39 0.23
N LEU A 411 -12.70 14.46 -0.49
CA LEU A 411 -12.61 14.12 -1.91
C LEU A 411 -12.05 12.71 -2.13
N LEU A 412 -11.27 12.18 -1.18
CA LEU A 412 -10.68 10.85 -1.26
C LEU A 412 -11.48 9.85 -0.41
N ASN A 413 -12.67 9.48 -0.88
CA ASN A 413 -13.47 8.37 -0.32
C ASN A 413 -13.75 7.33 -1.38
#